data_AF-A0A9E5BF85-F1
#
_entry.id   AF-A0A9E5BF85-F1
#
_cell.length_a   1.000
_cell.length_b   1.000
_cell.length_c   1.000
_cell.angle_alpha   90.00
_cell.angle_beta   90.00
_cell.angle_gamma   90.00
#
_symmetry.space_group_name_H-M   'P 1'
#
loop_
_entity.id
_entity.type
_entity.pdbx_description
1 polymer ?
#
loop_
_entity_poly.entity_id
_entity_poly.type
_entity_poly.pdbx_seq_one_letter_code
_entity_poly.pdbx_strand_id
1 'polypeptide(L)'
;RLENYQGRTVLSANAKKSSSGLAVKLKPRPSQHLWLEWQWKATGTLDKANNLDRYADDAPLRILVAFDGDQSKLSMKDKMVGELAQIMSGQEMPYATLMYIWSPNGQLNQIKPNSYTNRIKMIAVDVGKENLGQWRKHSRDLTADYQAAYGYAPGNVIGIALLTDTDNTKSDTKAYYGDIELKYKPFLKSNSKN
;
A
#
# COMPACT_ATOMS: atom_id res chain seq x y z
N ARG A 1 -6.69 -15.51 4.05
CA ARG A 1 -6.79 -16.53 5.12
C ARG A 1 -5.41 -16.82 5.68
N LEU A 2 -5.25 -17.05 6.99
CA LEU A 2 -3.98 -17.51 7.55
C LEU A 2 -3.73 -18.99 7.26
N GLU A 3 -2.53 -19.34 6.80
CA GLU A 3 -2.11 -20.73 6.56
C GLU A 3 -0.62 -20.93 6.80
N ASN A 4 -0.19 -22.19 6.96
CA ASN A 4 1.23 -22.54 6.96
C ASN A 4 1.70 -22.68 5.52
N TYR A 5 2.73 -21.94 5.13
CA TYR A 5 3.35 -22.00 3.81
C TYR A 5 4.87 -21.96 3.96
N GLN A 6 5.55 -22.99 3.45
CA GLN A 6 7.01 -23.13 3.54
C GLN A 6 7.56 -22.99 4.98
N GLY A 7 6.85 -23.56 5.95
CA GLY A 7 7.26 -23.54 7.36
C GLY A 7 6.99 -22.21 8.09
N ARG A 8 6.18 -21.32 7.51
CA ARG A 8 5.85 -20.00 8.07
C ARG A 8 4.33 -19.78 8.09
N THR A 9 3.83 -19.04 9.07
CA THR A 9 2.45 -18.56 9.06
C THR A 9 2.35 -17.35 8.13
N VAL A 10 1.46 -17.42 7.14
CA VAL A 10 1.28 -16.36 6.14
C VAL A 10 -0.19 -16.02 5.98
N LEU A 11 -0.49 -14.77 5.60
CA LEU A 11 -1.79 -14.42 5.08
C LEU A 11 -1.83 -14.69 3.58
N SER A 12 -2.49 -15.79 3.22
CA SER A 12 -2.77 -16.19 1.85
C SER A 12 -3.91 -15.37 1.28
N ALA A 13 -3.63 -14.68 0.18
CA ALA A 13 -4.59 -13.97 -0.64
C ALA A 13 -4.72 -14.72 -1.97
N ASN A 14 -5.85 -15.39 -2.14
CA ASN A 14 -6.21 -16.06 -3.38
C ASN A 14 -7.30 -15.22 -4.04
N ALA A 15 -6.98 -14.64 -5.19
CA ALA A 15 -7.95 -13.89 -5.96
C ALA A 15 -8.26 -14.65 -7.25
N LYS A 16 -9.55 -14.94 -7.44
CA LYS A 16 -10.10 -15.60 -8.64
C LYS A 16 -11.22 -14.70 -9.16
N LYS A 17 -10.89 -13.73 -10.01
CA LYS A 17 -11.84 -12.72 -10.50
C LYS A 17 -12.55 -11.96 -9.36
N SER A 18 -11.82 -11.71 -8.27
CA SER A 18 -12.35 -11.08 -7.06
C SER A 18 -11.28 -10.21 -6.42
N SER A 19 -11.68 -9.13 -5.75
CA SER A 19 -10.80 -8.42 -4.83
C SER A 19 -10.92 -9.02 -3.42
N SER A 20 -9.82 -9.03 -2.67
CA SER A 20 -9.83 -9.37 -1.25
C SER A 20 -9.10 -8.30 -0.47
N GLY A 21 -9.71 -7.84 0.62
CA GLY A 21 -9.19 -6.78 1.47
C GLY A 21 -9.20 -7.16 2.94
N LEU A 22 -8.17 -6.75 3.66
CA LEU A 22 -8.12 -6.79 5.12
C LEU A 22 -7.66 -5.42 5.61
N ALA A 23 -8.44 -4.76 6.47
CA ALA A 23 -8.09 -3.46 7.03
C ALA A 23 -8.05 -3.53 8.56
N VAL A 24 -7.05 -2.85 9.14
CA VAL A 24 -6.88 -2.71 10.59
C VAL A 24 -6.85 -1.22 10.92
N LYS A 25 -7.84 -0.75 11.67
CA LYS A 25 -7.84 0.59 12.25
C LYS A 25 -6.85 0.62 13.41
N LEU A 26 -6.00 1.64 13.43
CA LEU A 26 -5.02 1.86 14.48
C LEU A 26 -5.47 3.01 15.38
N LYS A 27 -5.03 2.99 16.63
CA LYS A 27 -4.95 4.24 17.40
C LYS A 27 -3.97 5.16 16.66
N PRO A 28 -4.26 6.47 16.50
CA PRO A 28 -3.36 7.39 15.80
C PRO A 28 -1.93 7.30 16.32
N ARG A 29 -0.98 7.12 15.40
CA ARG A 29 0.46 7.01 15.68
C ARG A 29 1.21 8.15 14.99
N PRO A 30 2.06 8.91 15.70
CA PRO A 30 2.94 9.90 15.07
C PRO A 30 3.76 9.24 13.96
N SER A 31 3.75 9.84 12.77
CA SER A 31 4.45 9.36 11.58
C SER A 31 5.96 9.58 11.65
N GLN A 32 6.40 10.57 12.46
CA GLN A 32 7.81 10.90 12.62
C GLN A 32 8.63 9.68 13.06
N HIS A 33 9.63 9.31 12.27
CA HIS A 33 10.49 8.13 12.48
C HIS A 33 9.74 6.79 12.52
N LEU A 34 8.50 6.74 12.03
CA LEU A 34 7.73 5.51 11.92
C LEU A 34 8.05 4.81 10.60
N TRP A 35 8.50 3.58 10.70
CA TRP A 35 8.85 2.72 9.58
C TRP A 35 7.84 1.61 9.43
N LEU A 36 7.48 1.31 8.18
CA LEU A 36 6.75 0.10 7.82
C LEU A 36 7.74 -0.95 7.31
N GLU A 37 7.76 -2.10 7.97
CA GLU A 37 8.51 -3.28 7.52
C GLU A 37 7.55 -4.40 7.17
N TRP A 38 7.77 -5.06 6.04
CA TRP A 38 6.94 -6.20 5.67
C TRP A 38 7.66 -7.23 4.81
N GLN A 39 7.05 -8.40 4.70
CA GLN A 39 7.39 -9.40 3.71
C GLN A 39 6.19 -9.74 2.84
N TRP A 40 6.43 -9.99 1.56
CA TRP A 40 5.41 -10.53 0.68
C TRP A 40 6.00 -11.44 -0.40
N LYS A 41 5.14 -12.17 -1.10
CA LYS A 41 5.53 -13.03 -2.23
C LYS A 41 4.38 -13.13 -3.23
N ALA A 42 4.64 -12.76 -4.48
CA ALA A 42 3.74 -13.02 -5.60
C ALA A 42 4.19 -14.29 -6.33
N THR A 43 3.26 -15.18 -6.68
CA THR A 43 3.60 -16.45 -7.37
C THR A 43 3.04 -16.59 -8.78
N GLY A 44 2.14 -15.70 -9.22
CA GLY A 44 1.48 -15.76 -10.53
C GLY A 44 2.07 -14.78 -11.54
N THR A 45 1.84 -15.05 -12.83
CA THR A 45 2.27 -14.16 -13.92
C THR A 45 1.29 -12.99 -14.08
N LEU A 46 1.84 -11.79 -14.14
CA LEU A 46 1.11 -10.54 -14.32
C LEU A 46 1.04 -10.12 -15.80
N ASP A 47 0.93 -11.11 -16.70
CA ASP A 47 1.19 -10.91 -18.13
C ASP A 47 0.27 -9.89 -18.82
N LYS A 48 -0.90 -9.61 -18.21
CA LYS A 48 -1.88 -8.63 -18.69
C LYS A 48 -2.04 -7.41 -17.79
N ALA A 49 -1.37 -7.38 -16.63
CA ALA A 49 -1.52 -6.28 -15.69
C ALA A 49 -0.64 -5.11 -16.09
N ASN A 50 -1.23 -3.92 -16.09
CA ASN A 50 -0.54 -2.67 -16.37
C ASN A 50 -1.08 -1.58 -15.44
N ASN A 51 -0.36 -1.30 -14.34
CA ASN A 51 -0.70 -0.20 -13.41
C ASN A 51 -0.51 1.22 -13.99
N LEU A 52 -0.35 1.34 -15.31
CA LEU A 52 -0.41 2.61 -16.03
C LEU A 52 -1.75 2.79 -16.77
N ASP A 53 -2.54 1.72 -16.89
CA ASP A 53 -3.86 1.72 -17.47
C ASP A 53 -4.89 1.46 -16.37
N ARG A 54 -5.84 2.38 -16.19
CA ARG A 54 -6.92 2.25 -15.20
C ARG A 54 -7.78 1.01 -15.40
N TYR A 55 -7.81 0.45 -16.61
CA TYR A 55 -8.56 -0.76 -16.96
C TYR A 55 -7.75 -2.05 -16.80
N ALA A 56 -6.47 -1.93 -16.45
CA ALA A 56 -5.57 -3.06 -16.22
C ALA A 56 -4.71 -2.85 -14.95
N ASP A 57 -5.15 -2.01 -14.01
CA ASP A 57 -4.42 -1.61 -12.80
C ASP A 57 -4.30 -2.72 -11.76
N ASP A 58 -4.26 -3.98 -12.19
CA ASP A 58 -4.09 -5.11 -11.29
C ASP A 58 -2.70 -5.06 -10.67
N ALA A 59 -2.66 -5.11 -9.33
CA ALA A 59 -1.45 -5.39 -8.59
C ALA A 59 -1.74 -6.56 -7.66
N PRO A 60 -0.95 -7.63 -7.70
CA PRO A 60 -1.24 -8.85 -6.93
C PRO A 60 -1.13 -8.60 -5.42
N LEU A 61 -0.38 -7.56 -5.04
CA LEU A 61 -0.10 -7.20 -3.66
C LEU A 61 -0.12 -5.69 -3.53
N ARG A 62 -0.93 -5.19 -2.59
CA ARG A 62 -0.98 -3.79 -2.20
C ARG A 62 -1.00 -3.67 -0.68
N ILE A 63 -0.18 -2.79 -0.14
CA ILE A 63 -0.27 -2.35 1.27
C ILE A 63 -0.61 -0.88 1.29
N LEU A 64 -1.72 -0.53 1.92
CA LEU A 64 -2.19 0.84 2.09
C LEU A 64 -1.87 1.30 3.51
N VAL A 65 -1.33 2.50 3.64
CA VAL A 65 -1.11 3.19 4.92
C VAL A 65 -1.94 4.45 4.92
N ALA A 66 -2.89 4.52 5.86
CA ALA A 66 -3.84 5.61 5.98
C ALA A 66 -3.35 6.66 6.98
N PHE A 67 -3.43 7.93 6.59
CA PHE A 67 -3.02 9.09 7.39
C PHE A 67 -4.22 9.98 7.71
N ASP A 68 -4.25 10.52 8.93
CA ASP A 68 -5.14 11.64 9.27
C ASP A 68 -4.61 12.96 8.71
N GLY A 69 -5.41 14.01 8.82
CA GLY A 69 -5.08 15.34 8.33
C GLY A 69 -6.29 16.25 8.24
N ASP A 70 -6.07 17.45 7.70
CA ASP A 70 -7.08 18.49 7.62
C ASP A 70 -8.05 18.25 6.45
N GLN A 71 -9.18 17.62 6.76
CA GLN A 71 -10.25 17.31 5.80
C GLN A 71 -10.78 18.55 5.07
N SER A 72 -10.65 19.76 5.64
CA SER A 72 -11.09 21.00 4.98
C SER A 72 -10.30 21.29 3.69
N LYS A 73 -9.06 20.80 3.59
CA LYS A 73 -8.17 20.96 2.43
C LYS A 73 -8.45 19.99 1.27
N LEU A 74 -9.37 19.04 1.44
CA LEU A 74 -9.73 18.13 0.37
C LEU A 74 -10.54 18.83 -0.72
N SER A 75 -10.38 18.36 -1.97
CA SER A 75 -11.19 18.83 -3.10
C SER A 75 -12.67 18.50 -2.87
N MET A 76 -13.58 19.30 -3.45
CA MET A 76 -15.03 19.04 -3.31
C MET A 76 -15.41 17.65 -3.83
N LYS A 77 -14.77 17.19 -4.91
CA LYS A 77 -14.96 15.84 -5.46
C LYS A 77 -14.54 14.77 -4.46
N ASP A 78 -13.37 14.91 -3.84
CA ASP A 78 -12.87 13.94 -2.86
C ASP A 78 -13.71 13.92 -1.58
N LYS A 79 -14.26 15.07 -1.16
CA LYS A 79 -15.20 15.18 -0.04
C LYS A 79 -16.50 14.45 -0.34
N MET A 80 -17.12 14.71 -1.49
CA MET A 80 -18.37 14.06 -1.88
C MET A 80 -18.23 12.53 -2.02
N VAL A 81 -17.13 12.06 -2.62
CA VAL A 81 -16.81 10.62 -2.68
C VAL A 81 -16.57 10.06 -1.27
N GLY A 82 -15.89 10.82 -0.41
CA GLY A 82 -15.63 10.43 0.97
C GLY A 82 -16.89 10.29 1.81
N GLU A 83 -17.82 11.24 1.71
CA GLU A 83 -19.12 11.24 2.39
C GLU A 83 -19.95 10.03 1.97
N LEU A 84 -20.03 9.75 0.66
CA LEU A 84 -20.75 8.57 0.16
C LEU A 84 -20.12 7.27 0.66
N ALA A 85 -18.79 7.16 0.63
CA ALA A 85 -18.07 5.99 1.16
C ALA A 85 -18.33 5.81 2.67
N GLN A 86 -18.37 6.89 3.44
CA GLN A 86 -18.66 6.84 4.87
C GLN A 86 -20.10 6.43 5.16
N ILE A 87 -21.10 6.92 4.42
CA ILE A 87 -22.50 6.51 4.57
C ILE A 87 -22.66 5.01 4.31
N MET A 88 -21.97 4.49 3.29
CA MET A 88 -22.06 3.07 2.91
C MET A 88 -21.28 2.13 3.82
N SER A 89 -20.08 2.53 4.26
CA SER A 89 -19.15 1.67 5.02
C SER A 89 -19.13 1.92 6.53
N GLY A 90 -19.68 3.05 6.98
CA GLY A 90 -19.57 3.52 8.37
C GLY A 90 -18.16 3.96 8.78
N GLN A 91 -17.19 3.99 7.86
CA GLN A 91 -15.80 4.34 8.16
C GLN A 91 -15.46 5.77 7.74
N GLU A 92 -14.83 6.51 8.65
CA GLU A 92 -14.21 7.80 8.34
C GLU A 92 -13.09 7.61 7.32
N MET A 93 -13.11 8.47 6.30
CA MET A 93 -12.14 8.42 5.22
C MET A 93 -10.83 9.10 5.62
N PRO A 94 -9.66 8.47 5.38
CA PRO A 94 -8.37 9.06 5.75
C PRO A 94 -8.11 10.35 4.98
N TYR A 95 -7.29 11.26 5.48
CA TYR A 95 -6.95 12.44 4.69
C TYR A 95 -6.16 12.05 3.43
N ALA A 96 -5.15 11.20 3.60
CA ALA A 96 -4.27 10.73 2.54
C ALA A 96 -3.85 9.26 2.76
N THR A 97 -3.46 8.59 1.69
CA THR A 97 -3.09 7.16 1.72
C THR A 97 -1.90 6.88 0.82
N LEU A 98 -0.82 6.37 1.41
CA LEU A 98 0.27 5.74 0.64
C LEU A 98 -0.12 4.31 0.30
N MET A 99 0.17 3.89 -0.94
CA MET A 99 -0.11 2.53 -1.41
C MET A 99 1.15 1.92 -2.01
N TYR A 100 1.74 0.94 -1.33
CA TYR A 100 2.90 0.18 -1.83
C TYR A 100 2.43 -0.94 -2.73
N ILE A 101 2.93 -1.00 -3.96
CA ILE A 101 2.49 -1.94 -4.99
C ILE A 101 3.63 -2.74 -5.59
N TRP A 102 3.32 -3.95 -6.05
CA TRP A 102 4.12 -4.65 -7.05
C TRP A 102 3.67 -4.20 -8.44
N SER A 103 4.56 -3.59 -9.23
CA SER A 103 4.21 -3.06 -10.56
C SER A 103 4.84 -3.86 -11.70
N PRO A 104 4.08 -4.55 -12.57
CA PRO A 104 4.63 -5.37 -13.66
C PRO A 104 5.49 -4.57 -14.63
N ASN A 105 5.05 -3.35 -14.98
CA ASN A 105 5.66 -2.51 -16.02
C ASN A 105 6.11 -1.14 -15.48
N GLY A 106 6.40 -1.05 -14.18
CA GLY A 106 6.82 0.19 -13.51
C GLY A 106 8.32 0.32 -13.33
N GLN A 107 8.76 1.48 -12.81
CA GLN A 107 10.10 1.67 -12.27
C GLN A 107 10.09 1.55 -10.76
N LEU A 108 11.15 1.00 -10.18
CA LEU A 108 11.29 0.88 -8.73
C LEU A 108 11.30 2.28 -8.09
N ASN A 109 10.59 2.43 -6.97
CA ASN A 109 10.34 3.67 -6.23
C ASN A 109 9.56 4.76 -6.99
N GLN A 110 9.02 4.45 -8.17
CA GLN A 110 8.18 5.41 -8.89
C GLN A 110 6.91 5.71 -8.10
N ILE A 111 6.66 7.01 -7.87
CA ILE A 111 5.40 7.51 -7.33
C ILE A 111 4.41 7.71 -8.49
N LYS A 112 3.25 7.07 -8.41
CA LYS A 112 2.18 7.18 -9.40
C LYS A 112 0.93 7.80 -8.77
N PRO A 113 0.25 8.74 -9.46
CA PRO A 113 -1.07 9.19 -9.05
C PRO A 113 -2.08 8.05 -9.21
N ASN A 114 -3.07 7.97 -8.33
CA ASN A 114 -4.23 7.12 -8.56
C ASN A 114 -5.20 7.79 -9.55
N SER A 115 -5.76 7.02 -10.48
CA SER A 115 -6.63 7.56 -11.53
C SER A 115 -8.00 8.07 -11.05
N TYR A 116 -8.42 7.69 -9.84
CA TYR A 116 -9.75 7.99 -9.30
C TYR A 116 -9.72 9.11 -8.25
N THR A 117 -8.64 9.22 -7.48
CA THR A 117 -8.50 10.22 -6.41
C THR A 117 -7.06 10.70 -6.26
N ASN A 118 -6.89 11.98 -5.93
CA ASN A 118 -5.58 12.55 -5.61
C ASN A 118 -5.08 12.17 -4.21
N ARG A 119 -5.95 11.60 -3.37
CA ARG A 119 -5.64 11.23 -1.99
C ARG A 119 -4.78 9.98 -1.89
N ILE A 120 -4.78 9.13 -2.92
CA ILE A 120 -3.97 7.92 -2.96
C ILE A 120 -2.74 8.16 -3.83
N LYS A 121 -1.56 7.91 -3.27
CA LYS A 121 -0.29 7.91 -4.01
C LYS A 121 0.31 6.51 -3.96
N MET A 122 0.55 5.95 -5.13
CA MET A 122 1.07 4.60 -5.27
C MET A 122 2.59 4.64 -5.40
N ILE A 123 3.30 3.75 -4.73
CA ILE A 123 4.77 3.62 -4.78
C ILE A 123 5.10 2.18 -5.19
N ALA A 124 5.78 2.03 -6.34
CA ALA A 124 6.22 0.72 -6.81
C ALA A 124 7.45 0.26 -6.02
N VAL A 125 7.31 -0.79 -5.21
CA VAL A 125 8.39 -1.31 -4.33
C VAL A 125 8.96 -2.65 -4.80
N ASP A 126 8.25 -3.34 -5.68
CA ASP A 126 8.79 -4.42 -6.51
C ASP A 126 8.27 -4.20 -7.92
N VAL A 127 9.05 -4.61 -8.91
CA VAL A 127 8.69 -4.47 -10.33
C VAL A 127 9.02 -5.71 -11.14
N GLY A 128 8.32 -5.85 -12.28
CA GLY A 128 8.60 -6.89 -13.25
C GLY A 128 8.35 -8.31 -12.74
N LYS A 129 8.98 -9.27 -13.44
CA LYS A 129 8.80 -10.71 -13.22
C LYS A 129 9.97 -11.38 -12.51
N GLU A 130 11.13 -10.73 -12.44
CA GLU A 130 12.39 -11.36 -11.99
C GLU A 130 12.33 -11.89 -10.56
N ASN A 131 11.55 -11.22 -9.71
CA ASN A 131 11.41 -11.55 -8.29
C ASN A 131 10.19 -12.42 -7.97
N LEU A 132 9.42 -12.86 -8.99
CA LEU A 132 8.27 -13.74 -8.77
C LEU A 132 8.70 -15.07 -8.15
N GLY A 133 7.85 -15.61 -7.28
CA GLY A 133 8.13 -16.84 -6.54
C GLY A 133 9.09 -16.67 -5.36
N GLN A 134 9.67 -15.48 -5.16
CA GLN A 134 10.60 -15.18 -4.08
C GLN A 134 9.93 -14.38 -2.96
N TRP A 135 10.36 -14.60 -1.73
CA TRP A 135 10.00 -13.73 -0.61
C TRP A 135 10.78 -12.43 -0.71
N ARG A 136 10.07 -11.31 -0.68
CA ARG A 136 10.66 -9.97 -0.71
C ARG A 136 10.43 -9.31 0.64
N LYS A 137 11.48 -8.66 1.15
CA LYS A 137 11.44 -7.91 2.39
C LYS A 137 11.59 -6.43 2.09
N HIS A 138 10.76 -5.62 2.72
CA HIS A 138 10.70 -4.19 2.53
C HIS A 138 10.79 -3.46 3.87
N SER A 139 11.33 -2.25 3.82
CA SER A 139 11.47 -1.35 4.97
C SER A 139 11.38 0.08 4.46
N ARG A 140 10.34 0.81 4.83
CA ARG A 140 10.03 2.16 4.33
C ARG A 140 9.87 3.16 5.45
N ASP A 141 10.47 4.34 5.28
CA ASP A 141 10.23 5.50 6.13
C ASP A 141 8.93 6.19 5.67
N LEU A 142 7.90 6.13 6.52
CA LEU A 142 6.58 6.65 6.16
C LEU A 142 6.57 8.18 6.06
N THR A 143 7.42 8.87 6.82
CA THR A 143 7.51 10.34 6.74
C THR A 143 8.14 10.75 5.42
N ALA A 144 9.27 10.13 5.07
CA ALA A 144 9.99 10.45 3.84
C ALA A 144 9.14 10.12 2.59
N ASP A 145 8.50 8.96 2.58
CA ASP A 145 7.64 8.55 1.46
C ASP A 145 6.44 9.47 1.29
N TYR A 146 5.80 9.86 2.39
CA TYR A 146 4.67 10.79 2.35
C TYR A 146 5.10 12.16 1.81
N GLN A 147 6.21 12.70 2.31
CA GLN A 147 6.69 14.00 1.87
C GLN A 147 7.10 14.00 0.40
N ALA A 148 7.72 12.91 -0.09
CA ALA A 148 8.01 12.74 -1.51
C ALA A 148 6.74 12.66 -2.37
N ALA A 149 5.69 11.99 -1.87
CA ALA A 149 4.45 11.77 -2.61
C ALA A 149 3.49 12.97 -2.62
N TYR A 150 3.46 13.77 -1.56
CA TYR A 150 2.49 14.84 -1.38
C TYR A 150 3.11 16.25 -1.28
N GLY A 151 4.42 16.36 -1.03
CA GLY A 151 5.13 17.63 -0.95
C GLY A 151 5.04 18.35 0.40
N TYR A 152 4.42 17.74 1.41
CA TYR A 152 4.30 18.30 2.76
C TYR A 152 4.32 17.19 3.82
N ALA A 153 4.45 17.57 5.10
CA ALA A 153 4.57 16.60 6.20
C ALA A 153 3.25 15.82 6.45
N PRO A 154 3.33 14.52 6.77
CA PRO A 154 2.16 13.70 7.11
C PRO A 154 1.53 14.07 8.46
N GLY A 155 0.25 13.73 8.61
CA GLY A 155 -0.39 13.54 9.91
C GLY A 155 0.01 12.22 10.57
N ASN A 156 -0.81 11.74 11.52
CA ASN A 156 -0.64 10.44 12.15
C ASN A 156 -1.06 9.30 11.22
N VAL A 157 -0.42 8.15 11.39
CA VAL A 157 -0.89 6.89 10.81
C VAL A 157 -2.07 6.39 11.62
N ILE A 158 -3.20 6.14 10.94
CA ILE A 158 -4.48 5.74 11.56
C ILE A 158 -4.97 4.36 11.11
N GLY A 159 -4.31 3.75 10.13
CA GLY A 159 -4.71 2.42 9.66
C GLY A 159 -3.74 1.82 8.65
N ILE A 160 -3.82 0.50 8.54
CA ILE A 160 -3.16 -0.27 7.48
C ILE A 160 -4.21 -1.15 6.82
N ALA A 161 -4.16 -1.27 5.50
CA ALA A 161 -4.94 -2.25 4.77
C ALA A 161 -4.08 -3.04 3.78
N LEU A 162 -4.46 -4.29 3.57
CA LEU A 162 -3.90 -5.18 2.57
C LEU A 162 -4.98 -5.38 1.51
N LEU A 163 -4.61 -5.25 0.26
CA LEU A 163 -5.51 -5.46 -0.86
C LEU A 163 -4.82 -6.29 -1.92
N THR A 164 -5.47 -7.38 -2.31
CA THR A 164 -5.07 -8.18 -3.46
C THR A 164 -6.20 -8.13 -4.48
N ASP A 165 -5.84 -7.70 -5.68
CA ASP A 165 -6.79 -7.33 -6.72
C ASP A 165 -6.39 -8.00 -8.04
N THR A 166 -7.30 -8.80 -8.60
CA THR A 166 -7.10 -9.52 -9.88
C THR A 166 -8.35 -9.48 -10.75
N ASP A 167 -9.23 -8.50 -10.51
CA ASP A 167 -10.53 -8.43 -11.16
C ASP A 167 -10.41 -8.06 -12.65
N ASN A 168 -9.46 -7.20 -13.03
CA ASN A 168 -9.36 -6.72 -14.41
C ASN A 168 -8.68 -7.73 -15.36
N THR A 169 -7.71 -8.51 -14.88
CA THR A 169 -6.93 -9.44 -15.74
C THR A 169 -7.55 -10.83 -15.88
N LYS A 170 -8.56 -11.18 -15.07
CA LYS A 170 -9.18 -12.52 -15.02
C LYS A 170 -8.16 -13.66 -14.82
N SER A 171 -7.03 -13.36 -14.19
CA SER A 171 -5.96 -14.32 -13.90
C SER A 171 -6.14 -14.93 -12.50
N ASP A 172 -5.67 -16.17 -12.33
CA ASP A 172 -5.57 -16.81 -11.02
C ASP A 172 -4.21 -16.42 -10.42
N THR A 173 -4.18 -15.42 -9.53
CA THR A 173 -2.95 -15.07 -8.81
C THR A 173 -3.06 -15.48 -7.34
N LYS A 174 -2.04 -16.20 -6.87
CA LYS A 174 -1.80 -16.39 -5.45
C LYS A 174 -0.73 -15.41 -4.99
N ALA A 175 -1.00 -14.80 -3.85
CA ALA A 175 -0.08 -13.90 -3.20
C ALA A 175 -0.08 -14.16 -1.70
N TYR A 176 1.08 -13.95 -1.07
CA TYR A 176 1.27 -14.18 0.35
C TYR A 176 1.81 -12.92 1.00
N TYR A 177 1.18 -12.50 2.09
CA TYR A 177 1.75 -11.54 3.01
C TYR A 177 2.38 -12.30 4.18
N GLY A 178 3.63 -11.97 4.49
CA GLY A 178 4.33 -12.45 5.68
C GLY A 178 4.14 -11.46 6.83
N ASP A 179 5.15 -11.35 7.69
CA ASP A 179 5.14 -10.40 8.80
C ASP A 179 5.01 -8.96 8.30
N ILE A 180 4.20 -8.16 8.99
CA ILE A 180 3.98 -6.74 8.74
C ILE A 180 4.06 -6.02 10.08
N GLU A 181 4.92 -5.01 10.18
CA GLU A 181 5.19 -4.34 11.44
C GLU A 181 5.43 -2.84 11.24
N LEU A 182 4.93 -2.06 12.20
CA LEU A 182 5.26 -0.64 12.35
C LEU A 182 6.29 -0.48 13.46
N LYS A 183 7.44 0.11 13.14
CA LYS A 183 8.55 0.32 14.09
C LYS A 183 8.96 1.77 14.14
N TYR A 184 9.14 2.30 15.35
CA TYR A 184 9.89 3.54 15.52
C TYR A 184 11.38 3.22 15.43
N LYS A 185 12.09 3.88 14.50
CA LYS A 185 13.55 3.77 14.41
C LYS A 185 14.19 4.99 15.08
N PRO A 186 15.24 4.80 15.89
CA PRO A 186 15.93 5.92 16.50
C PRO A 186 16.53 6.83 15.43
N PHE A 187 16.46 8.14 15.65
CA PHE A 187 17.18 9.11 14.83
C PHE A 187 18.68 8.89 15.03
N LEU A 188 19.35 8.33 14.02
CA LEU A 188 20.80 8.33 14.00
C LEU A 188 21.25 9.76 13.71
N LYS A 189 21.71 10.49 14.73
CA LYS A 189 22.47 11.72 14.52
C LYS A 189 23.66 11.35 13.64
N SER A 190 23.65 11.83 12.40
CA SER A 190 24.86 11.91 11.58
C SER A 190 25.89 12.68 12.40
N ASN A 191 26.91 12.00 12.91
CA ASN A 191 28.12 12.66 13.38
C ASN A 191 28.81 13.20 12.12
N SER A 192 28.49 14.44 11.75
CA SER A 192 29.37 15.24 10.91
C SER A 192 30.67 15.43 11.68
N LYS A 193 31.62 14.51 11.46
CA LYS A 193 33.01 14.70 11.86
C LYS A 193 33.68 15.59 10.80
N ASN A 194 34.09 16.77 11.28
CA ASN A 194 35.12 17.69 10.83
C ASN A 194 35.08 18.19 9.39
#